data_AF-A0A7J2NPC3-F1
#
_entry.id   AF-A0A7J2NPC3-F1
#
_cell.length_a   1.000
_cell.length_b   1.000
_cell.length_c   1.000
_cell.angle_alpha   90.00
_cell.angle_beta   90.00
_cell.angle_gamma   90.00
#
_symmetry.space_group_name_H-M   'P 1'
#
loop_
_entity.id
_entity.type
_entity.pdbx_description
1 polymer ?
#
loop_
_entity_poly.entity_id
_entity_poly.type
_entity_poly.pdbx_seq_one_letter_code
_entity_poly.pdbx_strand_id
1 'polypeptide(L)' 'LSNIGKPIDQPAIAAAQVVMVDGASLDKKVQGRITEVIDGELAQIENFCKQLIQGKISVW' A
#
# COMPACT_ATOMS: atom_id res chain seq x y z
N LEU A 1 -3.04 3.12 9.37
CA LEU A 1 -3.93 3.29 10.54
C LEU A 1 -5.37 3.16 10.08
N SER A 2 -6.15 2.23 10.63
CA SER A 2 -7.53 1.97 10.22
C SER A 2 -8.53 2.66 11.17
N ASN A 3 -9.78 2.78 10.74
CA ASN A 3 -10.85 3.34 11.56
C ASN A 3 -12.03 2.36 11.61
N ILE A 4 -12.54 2.06 12.80
CA ILE A 4 -13.68 1.13 12.97
C ILE A 4 -14.89 1.68 12.23
N GLY A 5 -15.58 0.81 11.49
CA GLY A 5 -16.76 1.15 10.68
C GLY A 5 -16.45 1.80 9.33
N LYS A 6 -15.17 2.01 8.97
CA LYS A 6 -14.77 2.39 7.62
C LYS A 6 -14.33 1.17 6.81
N PRO A 7 -14.53 1.19 5.48
CA PRO A 7 -13.97 0.18 4.58
C PRO A 7 -12.45 0.01 4.75
N ILE A 8 -11.96 -1.22 4.65
CA ILE A 8 -10.55 -1.56 4.91
C ILE A 8 -9.59 -1.06 3.83
N ASP A 9 -10.08 -0.81 2.62
CA ASP A 9 -9.41 -0.15 1.50
C ASP A 9 -9.30 1.37 1.70
N GLN A 10 -9.98 1.94 2.70
CA GLN A 10 -9.97 3.38 3.01
C GLN A 10 -9.40 3.65 4.42
N PRO A 11 -8.09 3.40 4.63
CA PRO A 11 -7.47 3.66 5.92
C PRO A 11 -7.50 5.16 6.25
N ALA A 12 -7.44 5.50 7.53
CA ALA A 12 -7.27 6.88 7.96
C ALA A 12 -5.91 7.45 7.54
N ILE A 13 -4.88 6.61 7.52
CA ILE A 13 -3.52 6.95 7.08
C ILE A 13 -2.88 5.73 6.42
N ALA A 14 -2.33 5.92 5.21
CA ALA A 14 -1.34 5.04 4.59
C ALA A 14 -0.01 5.81 4.52
N ALA A 15 1.06 5.23 5.07
CA ALA A 15 2.37 5.87 5.14
C ALA A 15 3.40 4.99 4.42
N ALA A 16 4.28 5.62 3.66
CA ALA A 16 5.41 4.98 3.01
C ALA A 16 6.71 5.65 3.47
N GLN A 17 7.71 4.84 3.77
CA GLN A 17 9.06 5.28 4.03
C GLN A 17 9.94 4.70 2.93
N VAL A 18 10.75 5.54 2.30
CA VAL A 18 11.56 5.15 1.15
C VAL A 18 13.02 5.51 1.38
N VAL A 19 13.91 4.62 0.98
CA VAL A 19 15.35 4.87 0.91
C VAL A 19 15.68 5.10 -0.55
N MET A 20 16.17 6.29 -0.86
CA MET A 20 16.56 6.64 -2.21
C MET A 20 17.97 6.12 -2.49
N VAL A 21 18.22 5.73 -3.74
CA VAL A 21 19.59 5.51 -4.21
C VAL A 21 20.38 6.82 -4.19
N ASP A 22 21.70 6.73 -4.05
CA ASP A 22 22.55 7.92 -3.91
C ASP A 22 22.35 8.93 -5.05
N GLY A 23 22.19 10.19 -4.68
CA GLY A 23 21.95 11.29 -5.62
C GLY A 23 20.51 11.40 -6.13
N ALA A 24 19.62 10.45 -5.83
CA ALA A 24 18.20 10.57 -6.16
C ALA A 24 17.44 11.38 -5.10
N SER A 25 16.48 12.18 -5.55
CA SER A 25 15.61 13.00 -4.70
C SER A 25 14.17 12.51 -4.76
N LEU A 26 13.46 12.65 -3.65
CA LEU A 26 12.03 12.36 -3.58
C LEU A 26 11.23 13.52 -4.20
N ASP A 27 11.24 13.60 -5.52
CA ASP A 27 10.48 14.60 -6.26
C ASP A 27 8.98 14.27 -6.36
N LYS A 28 8.19 15.21 -6.91
CA LYS A 28 6.74 15.03 -7.06
C LYS A 28 6.36 13.85 -7.95
N LYS A 29 7.20 13.48 -8.93
CA LYS A 29 6.93 12.36 -9.83
C LYS A 29 7.13 11.04 -9.11
N VAL A 30 8.19 10.92 -8.32
CA VAL A 30 8.43 9.74 -7.47
C VAL A 30 7.35 9.62 -6.40
N GLN A 31 6.98 10.72 -5.74
CA GLN A 31 5.87 10.74 -4.78
C GLN A 31 4.56 10.30 -5.41
N GLY A 32 4.20 10.85 -6.58
CA GLY A 32 2.98 10.47 -7.30
C GLY A 32 2.93 8.99 -7.62
N ARG A 33 4.04 8.41 -8.09
CA ARG A 33 4.14 6.96 -8.35
C ARG A 33 3.98 6.12 -7.08
N ILE A 34 4.54 6.56 -5.96
CA ILE A 34 4.37 5.87 -4.67
C ILE A 34 2.89 5.88 -4.28
N THR A 35 2.21 7.02 -4.42
CA THR A 35 0.77 7.14 -4.18
C THR A 35 -0.04 6.23 -5.09
N GLU A 36 0.23 6.23 -6.40
CA GLU A 36 -0.46 5.37 -7.37
C GLU A 36 -0.34 3.88 -7.03
N VAL A 37 0.85 3.43 -6.59
CA VAL A 37 1.05 2.04 -6.15
C VAL A 37 0.22 1.74 -4.91
N ILE A 38 0.27 2.61 -3.89
CA ILE A 38 -0.51 2.43 -2.65
C ILE A 38 -2.01 2.36 -2.95
N ASP A 39 -2.52 3.29 -3.76
CA ASP A 39 -3.93 3.36 -4.12
C ASP A 39 -4.34 2.11 -4.93
N GLY A 40 -3.48 1.65 -5.84
CA GLY A 40 -3.69 0.43 -6.62
C GLY A 40 -3.79 -0.83 -5.73
N GLU A 41 -2.88 -0.98 -4.78
CA GLU A 41 -2.89 -2.12 -3.84
C GLU A 41 -4.13 -2.09 -2.93
N LEU A 42 -4.50 -0.91 -2.41
CA LEU A 42 -5.71 -0.74 -1.60
C LEU A 42 -6.98 -1.05 -2.39
N ALA A 43 -7.08 -0.59 -3.65
CA ALA A 43 -8.20 -0.90 -4.53
C ALA A 43 -8.30 -2.39 -4.89
N GLN A 44 -7.20 -3.15 -4.76
CA GLN A 44 -7.14 -4.59 -5.03
C GLN A 44 -7.08 -5.44 -3.75
N ILE A 45 -7.46 -4.89 -2.59
CA ILE A 45 -7.37 -5.59 -1.30
C ILE A 45 -8.16 -6.91 -1.26
N GLU A 46 -9.22 -7.05 -2.05
CA GLU A 46 -9.94 -8.31 -2.20
C GLU A 46 -9.10 -9.42 -2.84
N ASN A 47 -8.24 -9.07 -3.79
CA ASN A 47 -7.32 -10.03 -4.41
C ASN A 47 -6.26 -10.49 -3.40
N PHE A 48 -5.75 -9.57 -2.59
CA PHE A 48 -4.89 -9.91 -1.45
C PHE A 48 -5.59 -10.92 -0.51
N CYS A 49 -6.84 -10.67 -0.11
CA CYS A 49 -7.61 -11.59 0.71
C CYS A 49 -7.77 -12.97 0.06
N LYS A 50 -8.06 -13.04 -1.25
CA LYS A 50 -8.14 -14.30 -1.99
C LYS A 50 -6.82 -15.07 -1.96
N GLN A 51 -5.69 -14.40 -2.17
CA GLN A 51 -4.36 -15.01 -2.13
C GLN A 51 -4.01 -15.53 -0.72
N LEU A 52 -4.38 -14.76 0.31
CA LEU A 52 -4.21 -15.15 1.70
C LEU A 52 -5.01 -16.43 2.03
N ILE A 53 -6.27 -16.52 1.62
CA ILE A 53 -7.11 -17.71 1.82
C ILE A 53 -6.52 -18.94 1.11
N GLN A 54 -5.89 -18.73 -0.05
CA GLN A 54 -5.24 -19.80 -0.82
C GLN A 54 -3.88 -20.22 -0.24
N GLY A 55 -3.42 -19.62 0.87
CA GLY A 55 -2.13 -19.92 1.48
C GLY A 55 -0.93 -19.45 0.66
N LYS A 56 -1.13 -18.50 -0.27
CA LYS A 56 -0.05 -17.95 -1.10
C LYS A 56 0.82 -16.94 -0.36
N ILE A 57 0.35 -16.44 0.78
CA ILE A 57 1.03 -15.45 1.60
C ILE A 57 1.28 -16.08 2.97
N SER A 58 2.55 -16.22 3.36
CA SER A 58 2.88 -16.67 4.72
C SER A 58 2.65 -15.55 5.71
N VAL A 59 2.03 -15.88 6.84
CA VAL A 59 1.78 -14.95 7.95
C VAL A 59 2.51 -15.36 9.23
N TRP A 60 3.36 -16.38 9.14
CA TRP A 60 4.22 -16.91 10.20
C TRP A 60 5.57 -17.36 9.63
#